data_AF-A0A8I1E3I0-F1
#
_entry.id   AF-A0A8I1E3I0-F1
#
_cell.length_a   1.000
_cell.length_b   1.000
_cell.length_c   1.000
_cell.angle_alpha   90.00
_cell.angle_beta   90.00
_cell.angle_gamma   90.00
#
_symmetry.space_group_name_H-M   'P 1'
#
loop_
_entity.id
_entity.type
_entity.pdbx_description
1 polymer ?
#
loop_
_entity_poly.entity_id
_entity_poly.type
_entity_poly.pdbx_seq_one_letter_code
_entity_poly.pdbx_strand_id
1 'polypeptide(L)'
;MHTHKILTYLDTPGSRPLWQVFWLQGVLLSHLLFGAILLLYRQVDSVTLALLLAAFVSYTAWVLNAVWRNAGNVREPIYGEIARFLTVAWSINAVLASFFLLLAHLQPFGHGLPF
;
A
#
# COMPACT_ATOMS: atom_id res chain seq x y z
N MET A 1 -6.38 -26.94 8.66
CA MET A 1 -5.38 -27.27 7.62
C MET A 1 -4.98 -26.07 6.73
N HIS A 2 -5.84 -25.06 6.50
CA HIS A 2 -5.49 -23.87 5.69
C HIS A 2 -4.58 -22.84 6.38
N THR A 3 -4.78 -22.60 7.67
CA THR A 3 -3.99 -21.62 8.46
C THR A 3 -2.50 -21.94 8.51
N HIS A 4 -2.16 -23.24 8.60
CA HIS A 4 -0.77 -23.67 8.64
C HIS A 4 -0.03 -23.32 7.33
N LYS A 5 -0.66 -23.51 6.17
CA LYS A 5 -0.09 -23.18 4.85
C LYS A 5 0.16 -21.68 4.67
N ILE A 6 -0.72 -20.83 5.19
CA ILE A 6 -0.57 -19.37 5.12
C ILE A 6 0.65 -18.95 5.95
N LEU A 7 0.79 -19.46 7.17
CA LEU A 7 1.95 -19.19 8.03
C LEU A 7 3.25 -19.64 7.37
N THR A 8 3.31 -20.87 6.82
CA THR A 8 4.53 -21.36 6.15
C THR A 8 4.91 -20.52 4.93
N TYR A 9 3.93 -20.01 4.18
CA TYR A 9 4.18 -19.15 3.03
C TYR A 9 4.73 -17.77 3.44
N LEU A 10 4.20 -17.21 4.53
CA LEU A 10 4.67 -15.94 5.10
C LEU A 10 6.08 -16.07 5.69
N ASP A 11 6.42 -17.24 6.25
CA ASP A 11 7.74 -17.51 6.84
C ASP A 11 8.82 -17.86 5.81
N THR A 12 8.46 -18.02 4.53
CA THR A 12 9.43 -18.37 3.49
C THR A 12 10.32 -17.15 3.18
N PRO A 13 11.65 -17.23 3.40
CA PRO A 13 12.56 -16.10 3.15
C PRO A 13 12.50 -15.64 1.69
N GLY A 14 12.51 -14.33 1.48
CA GLY A 14 12.61 -13.75 0.15
C GLY A 14 14.05 -13.76 -0.36
N SER A 15 14.23 -13.94 -1.68
CA SER A 15 15.54 -14.01 -2.33
C SER A 15 16.06 -12.67 -2.85
N ARG A 16 15.28 -11.58 -2.72
CA ARG A 16 15.63 -10.26 -3.27
C ARG A 16 16.28 -9.39 -2.19
N PRO A 17 17.25 -8.54 -2.55
CA PRO A 17 17.84 -7.62 -1.58
C PRO A 17 16.79 -6.63 -1.08
N LEU A 18 16.75 -6.42 0.24
CA LEU A 18 15.73 -5.60 0.91
C LEU A 18 15.58 -4.21 0.30
N TRP A 19 16.70 -3.56 -0.04
CA TRP A 19 16.70 -2.20 -0.56
C TRP A 19 15.91 -2.07 -1.87
N GLN A 20 15.92 -3.10 -2.74
CA GLN A 20 15.16 -3.07 -4.00
C GLN A 20 13.67 -3.13 -3.73
N VAL A 21 13.25 -4.05 -2.87
CA VAL A 21 11.84 -4.23 -2.51
C VAL A 21 11.34 -2.98 -1.79
N PHE A 22 12.10 -2.48 -0.82
CA PHE A 22 11.72 -1.32 -0.05
C PHE A 22 11.69 -0.03 -0.89
N TRP A 23 12.78 0.33 -1.58
CA TRP A 23 12.86 1.61 -2.29
C TRP A 23 12.14 1.62 -3.62
N LEU A 24 12.27 0.57 -4.44
CA LEU A 24 11.68 0.59 -5.79
C LEU A 24 10.19 0.27 -5.74
N GLN A 25 9.81 -0.77 -5.02
CA GLN A 25 8.41 -1.20 -4.95
C GLN A 25 7.68 -0.43 -3.85
N GLY A 26 8.22 -0.45 -2.62
CA GLY A 26 7.58 0.19 -1.49
C GLY A 26 7.49 1.70 -1.59
N VAL A 27 8.56 2.39 -1.96
CA VAL A 27 8.57 3.85 -2.03
C VAL A 27 8.22 4.32 -3.45
N LEU A 28 9.10 4.13 -4.43
CA LEU A 28 8.98 4.76 -5.74
C LEU A 28 7.67 4.37 -6.45
N LEU A 29 7.42 3.07 -6.63
CA LEU A 29 6.24 2.60 -7.35
C LEU A 29 4.93 2.93 -6.61
N SER A 30 4.89 2.80 -5.27
CA SER A 30 3.72 3.22 -4.50
C SER A 30 3.39 4.70 -4.69
N HIS A 31 4.39 5.59 -4.68
CA HIS A 31 4.18 7.02 -4.87
C HIS A 31 3.74 7.35 -6.31
N LEU A 32 4.30 6.66 -7.31
CA LEU A 32 3.87 6.82 -8.70
C LEU A 32 2.41 6.37 -8.89
N LEU A 33 2.04 5.21 -8.33
CA LEU A 33 0.67 4.70 -8.39
C LEU A 33 -0.30 5.64 -7.68
N PHE A 34 0.01 6.02 -6.44
CA PHE A 34 -0.86 6.92 -5.67
C PHE A 34 -0.96 8.30 -6.33
N GLY A 35 0.16 8.85 -6.80
CA GLY A 35 0.18 10.11 -7.56
C GLY A 35 -0.66 10.05 -8.83
N ALA A 36 -0.59 8.95 -9.59
CA ALA A 36 -1.44 8.75 -10.76
C ALA A 36 -2.94 8.71 -10.39
N ILE A 37 -3.31 8.06 -9.29
CA ILE A 37 -4.69 8.08 -8.78
C ILE A 37 -5.13 9.51 -8.45
N LEU A 38 -4.27 10.31 -7.81
CA LEU A 38 -4.57 11.71 -7.51
C LEU A 38 -4.74 12.56 -8.77
N LEU A 39 -3.94 12.33 -9.82
CA LEU A 39 -4.09 13.02 -11.11
C LEU A 39 -5.42 12.67 -11.80
N LEU A 40 -5.85 11.42 -11.69
CA LEU A 40 -7.10 10.91 -12.24
C LEU A 40 -8.32 11.21 -11.36
N TYR A 41 -8.13 11.67 -10.12
CA TYR A 41 -9.16 11.79 -9.10
C TYR A 41 -10.42 12.57 -9.54
N ARG A 42 -10.25 13.63 -10.35
CA ARG A 42 -11.38 14.42 -10.87
C ARG A 42 -11.88 13.99 -12.25
N GLN A 43 -11.20 13.03 -12.87
CA GLN A 43 -11.44 12.61 -14.26
C GLN A 43 -12.25 11.31 -14.34
N VAL A 44 -12.21 10.50 -13.29
CA VAL A 44 -12.86 9.18 -13.24
C VAL A 44 -14.14 9.22 -12.42
N ASP A 45 -15.05 8.28 -12.67
CA ASP A 45 -16.22 8.08 -11.83
C ASP A 45 -15.87 7.36 -10.50
N SER A 46 -16.81 7.37 -9.56
CA SER A 46 -16.63 6.79 -8.22
C SER A 46 -16.33 5.28 -8.24
N VAL A 47 -16.90 4.53 -9.19
CA VAL A 47 -16.66 3.07 -9.28
C VAL A 47 -15.23 2.83 -9.75
N THR A 48 -14.79 3.54 -10.80
CA THR A 48 -13.42 3.47 -11.30
C THR A 48 -12.41 3.89 -10.22
N LEU A 49 -12.67 4.97 -9.47
CA LEU A 49 -11.82 5.37 -8.36
C LEU A 49 -11.74 4.29 -7.27
N ALA A 50 -12.87 3.69 -6.89
CA ALA A 50 -12.92 2.62 -5.90
C ALA A 50 -12.07 1.41 -6.32
N LEU A 51 -12.13 1.02 -7.61
CA LEU A 51 -11.32 -0.07 -8.16
C LEU A 51 -9.81 0.27 -8.15
N LEU A 52 -9.44 1.50 -8.53
CA LEU A 52 -8.04 1.95 -8.50
C LEU A 52 -7.49 1.95 -7.07
N LEU A 53 -8.26 2.45 -6.10
CA LEU A 53 -7.89 2.46 -4.69
C LEU A 53 -7.82 1.05 -4.09
N ALA A 54 -8.75 0.16 -4.44
CA ALA A 54 -8.71 -1.24 -4.02
C ALA A 54 -7.48 -1.97 -4.59
N ALA A 55 -7.13 -1.71 -5.85
CA ALA A 55 -5.91 -2.24 -6.46
C ALA A 55 -4.65 -1.70 -5.75
N PHE A 56 -4.62 -0.41 -5.42
CA PHE A 56 -3.52 0.21 -4.67
C PHE A 56 -3.36 -0.36 -3.26
N VAL A 57 -4.45 -0.57 -2.53
CA VAL A 57 -4.43 -1.22 -1.20
C VAL A 57 -3.94 -2.66 -1.31
N SER A 58 -4.40 -3.41 -2.32
CA SER A 58 -3.96 -4.79 -2.56
C SER A 58 -2.45 -4.85 -2.88
N TYR A 59 -1.98 -3.92 -3.70
CA TYR A 59 -0.55 -3.75 -3.99
C TYR A 59 0.25 -3.44 -2.71
N THR A 60 -0.25 -2.54 -1.87
CA THR A 60 0.39 -2.16 -0.61
C THR A 60 0.50 -3.35 0.35
N ALA A 61 -0.54 -4.19 0.45
CA ALA A 61 -0.50 -5.42 1.24
C ALA A 61 0.54 -6.42 0.70
N TRP A 62 0.67 -6.53 -0.63
CA TRP A 62 1.71 -7.35 -1.25
C TRP A 62 3.12 -6.83 -0.95
N VAL A 63 3.35 -5.51 -1.04
CA VAL A 63 4.62 -4.87 -0.67
C VAL A 63 4.95 -5.14 0.79
N LEU A 64 3.99 -5.00 1.71
CA LEU A 64 4.18 -5.27 3.13
C LEU A 64 4.70 -6.69 3.36
N ASN A 65 4.05 -7.69 2.73
CA ASN A 65 4.50 -9.07 2.80
C ASN A 65 5.89 -9.27 2.17
N ALA A 66 6.15 -8.63 1.02
CA ALA A 66 7.45 -8.72 0.35
C ALA A 66 8.57 -8.13 1.22
N VAL A 67 8.36 -6.97 1.85
CA VAL A 67 9.34 -6.38 2.78
C VAL A 67 9.56 -7.30 3.97
N TRP A 68 8.49 -7.85 4.56
CA TRP A 68 8.60 -8.77 5.69
C TRP A 68 9.46 -10.00 5.38
N ARG A 69 9.24 -10.61 4.22
CA ARG A 69 9.99 -11.80 3.76
C ARG A 69 11.45 -11.50 3.41
N ASN A 70 11.75 -10.31 2.89
CA ASN A 70 13.10 -9.91 2.50
C ASN A 70 13.85 -9.13 3.59
N ALA A 71 13.24 -8.90 4.76
CA ALA A 71 13.84 -8.12 5.84
C ALA A 71 15.15 -8.72 6.36
N GLY A 72 15.34 -10.04 6.25
CA GLY A 72 16.59 -10.71 6.59
C GLY A 72 17.68 -10.62 5.52
N ASN A 73 17.36 -10.13 4.32
CA ASN A 73 18.32 -10.00 3.21
C ASN A 73 18.98 -8.61 3.20
N VAL A 74 19.66 -8.31 4.29
CA VAL A 74 20.35 -7.04 4.55
C VAL A 74 21.60 -7.29 5.39
N ARG A 75 22.63 -6.45 5.22
CA ARG A 75 23.91 -6.58 5.94
C ARG A 75 23.79 -6.39 7.45
N GLU A 76 23.00 -5.40 7.86
CA GLU A 76 22.78 -5.09 9.28
C GLU A 76 21.30 -5.35 9.62
N PRO A 77 21.01 -6.25 10.59
CA PRO A 77 19.63 -6.63 10.93
C PRO A 77 18.72 -5.46 11.30
N ILE A 78 19.28 -4.40 11.89
CA ILE A 78 18.55 -3.21 12.31
C ILE A 78 17.83 -2.51 11.13
N TYR A 79 18.42 -2.50 9.94
CA TYR A 79 17.76 -1.92 8.76
C TYR A 79 16.56 -2.75 8.30
N GLY A 80 16.59 -4.07 8.52
CA GLY A 80 15.46 -4.97 8.26
C GLY A 80 14.26 -4.67 9.16
N GLU A 81 14.52 -4.44 10.45
CA GLU A 81 13.49 -4.06 11.43
C GLU A 81 12.91 -2.68 11.11
N ILE A 82 13.76 -1.69 10.86
CA ILE A 82 13.33 -0.33 10.48
C ILE A 82 12.45 -0.38 9.23
N ALA A 83 12.86 -1.12 8.19
CA ALA A 83 12.08 -1.26 6.96
C ALA A 83 10.70 -1.89 7.22
N ARG A 84 10.61 -2.89 8.10
CA ARG A 84 9.32 -3.50 8.49
C ARG A 84 8.41 -2.50 9.17
N PHE A 85 8.88 -1.79 10.21
CA PHE A 85 8.07 -0.81 10.93
C PHE A 85 7.62 0.33 10.02
N LEU A 86 8.52 0.84 9.18
CA LEU A 86 8.21 1.91 8.24
C LEU A 86 7.18 1.47 7.19
N THR A 87 7.29 0.24 6.69
CA THR A 87 6.32 -0.30 5.73
C THR A 87 4.96 -0.56 6.37
N VAL A 88 4.91 -1.00 7.64
CA VAL A 88 3.66 -1.13 8.40
C VAL A 88 2.99 0.24 8.55
N ALA A 89 3.73 1.24 9.03
CA ALA A 89 3.19 2.60 9.22
C ALA A 89 2.67 3.19 7.91
N TRP A 90 3.44 3.04 6.82
CA TRP A 90 3.02 3.45 5.48
C TRP A 90 1.76 2.71 5.02
N SER A 91 1.67 1.39 5.23
CA SER A 91 0.51 0.61 4.78
C SER A 91 -0.79 1.04 5.46
N ILE A 92 -0.73 1.35 6.76
CA ILE A 92 -1.87 1.89 7.51
C ILE A 92 -2.26 3.25 6.95
N ASN A 93 -1.29 4.13 6.71
CA ASN A 93 -1.54 5.44 6.13
C ASN A 93 -2.18 5.34 4.73
N ALA A 94 -1.66 4.49 3.86
CA ALA A 94 -2.16 4.27 2.52
C ALA A 94 -3.62 3.78 2.49
N VAL A 95 -3.98 2.88 3.41
CA VAL A 95 -5.37 2.39 3.57
C VAL A 95 -6.28 3.54 4.02
N LEU A 96 -5.88 4.29 5.05
CA LEU A 96 -6.66 5.42 5.56
C LEU A 96 -6.84 6.51 4.50
N ALA A 97 -5.77 6.89 3.80
CA ALA A 97 -5.82 7.87 2.73
C ALA A 97 -6.75 7.41 1.59
N SER A 98 -6.65 6.14 1.19
CA SER A 98 -7.53 5.57 0.16
C SER A 98 -9.00 5.60 0.60
N PHE A 99 -9.28 5.23 1.85
CA PHE A 99 -10.63 5.27 2.41
C PHE A 99 -11.21 6.69 2.41
N PHE A 100 -10.45 7.68 2.91
CA PHE A 100 -10.91 9.06 2.95
C PHE A 100 -11.05 9.69 1.57
N LEU A 101 -10.19 9.36 0.61
CA LEU A 101 -10.32 9.80 -0.78
C LEU A 101 -11.60 9.27 -1.42
N LEU A 102 -11.90 7.98 -1.22
CA LEU A 102 -13.14 7.42 -1.73
C LEU A 102 -14.36 8.07 -1.07
N LEU A 103 -14.34 8.26 0.24
CA LEU A 103 -15.43 8.92 0.96
C LEU A 103 -15.66 10.35 0.44
N ALA A 104 -14.59 11.13 0.26
CA ALA A 104 -14.67 12.48 -0.27
C ALA A 104 -15.21 12.54 -1.71
N HIS A 105 -14.91 11.52 -2.53
CA HIS A 105 -15.43 11.42 -3.90
C HIS A 105 -16.90 10.98 -3.94
N LEU A 106 -17.34 10.19 -2.96
CA LEU A 106 -18.73 9.72 -2.83
C LEU A 106 -19.64 10.77 -2.20
N GLN A 107 -19.11 11.70 -1.40
CA GLN A 107 -19.89 12.81 -0.90
C GLN A 107 -20.45 13.59 -2.10
N PRO A 108 -21.78 13.68 -2.26
CA PRO A 108 -22.35 14.63 -3.18
C PRO A 108 -21.78 15.98 -2.77
N PHE A 109 -21.17 16.74 -3.70
CA PHE A 109 -20.96 18.16 -3.47
C PHE A 109 -22.30 18.69 -2.99
N GLY A 110 -22.41 19.01 -1.69
CA GLY A 110 -23.65 19.47 -1.10
C GLY A 110 -24.14 20.64 -1.93
N HIS A 111 -25.10 20.38 -2.80
CA HIS A 111 -25.77 21.42 -3.55
C HIS A 111 -26.63 22.16 -2.54
N GLY A 112 -26.28 23.41 -2.28
CA GLY A 112 -27.13 24.37 -1.58
C GLY A 112 -27.16 24.20 -0.07
N LEU A 113 -26.17 24.77 0.62
CA LEU A 113 -26.49 25.48 1.84
C LEU A 113 -26.74 26.95 1.45
N PRO A 114 -27.98 27.46 1.57
CA PRO A 114 -28.27 28.87 1.37
C PRO A 114 -27.80 29.64 2.61
N PHE A 115 -26.50 29.87 2.70
CA PHE A 115 -25.92 30.94 3.50
C PHE A 115 -24.64 31.42 2.84
#